data_AF-A0A4U8T055-F1
#
_entry.id   AF-A0A4U8T055-F1
#
_cell.length_a   1.000
_cell.length_b   1.000
_cell.length_c   1.000
_cell.angle_alpha   90.00
_cell.angle_beta   90.00
_cell.angle_gamma   90.00
#
_symmetry.space_group_name_H-M   'P 1'
#
loop_
_entity.id
_entity.type
_entity.pdbx_description
1 polymer ?
#
loop_
_entity_poly.entity_id
_entity_poly.type
_entity_poly.pdbx_seq_one_letter_code
_entity_poly.pdbx_strand_id
1 'polypeptide(L)'
;MSGHKEKMKELYDRILGIYNSNKYENYREQEKVIENIFSSEDIFERADETQQIQKDKTLQNVLLKVSVLDSFYSTNLTRSKFGVYKVAKHITELESNKQIHQKIRNATLQNYNELKDIVKQIAKCNLEKTIKDKVIIINPYSFATKYCFHHNQNAFRIYDSFVREVLVFFNNGKSDKSNAKFNIPSKLVGTNFYGKKLTNKELKDYDTYNTFLQAIDEFAKHYGLENENTRDLDHFLWILGKEKSGAEQ
;
A
#
# COMPACT_ATOMS: atom_id res chain seq x y z
N MET A 1 -4.56 -29.47 -10.10
CA MET A 1 -4.53 -28.00 -10.26
C MET A 1 -4.43 -27.66 -11.73
N SER A 2 -5.07 -26.60 -12.22
CA SER A 2 -4.87 -26.17 -13.63
C SER A 2 -3.41 -25.77 -13.84
N GLY A 3 -2.86 -26.01 -15.04
CA GLY A 3 -1.46 -25.68 -15.33
C GLY A 3 -1.11 -24.18 -15.21
N HIS A 4 -2.10 -23.29 -15.10
CA HIS A 4 -1.90 -21.87 -14.78
C HIS A 4 -1.63 -21.64 -13.29
N LYS A 5 -2.37 -22.31 -12.40
CA LYS A 5 -2.18 -22.19 -10.95
C LYS A 5 -0.82 -22.71 -10.49
N GLU A 6 -0.41 -23.86 -11.03
CA GLU A 6 0.91 -24.44 -10.72
C GLU A 6 2.06 -23.52 -11.15
N LYS A 7 2.01 -22.97 -12.36
CA LYS A 7 3.03 -22.02 -12.83
C LYS A 7 3.01 -20.68 -12.10
N MET A 8 1.84 -20.22 -11.64
CA MET A 8 1.83 -19.07 -10.74
C MET A 8 2.49 -19.43 -9.42
N LYS A 9 2.19 -20.58 -8.82
CA LYS A 9 2.77 -20.98 -7.55
C LYS A 9 4.30 -21.08 -7.62
N GLU A 10 4.85 -21.68 -8.67
CA GLU A 10 6.30 -21.68 -8.94
C GLU A 10 6.88 -20.26 -9.02
N LEU A 11 6.20 -19.35 -9.72
CA LEU A 11 6.63 -17.94 -9.83
C LEU A 11 6.56 -17.23 -8.47
N TYR A 12 5.46 -17.42 -7.74
CA TYR A 12 5.19 -16.85 -6.43
C TYR A 12 6.27 -17.24 -5.43
N ASP A 13 6.51 -18.54 -5.27
CA ASP A 13 7.51 -19.08 -4.33
C ASP A 13 8.92 -18.60 -4.69
N ARG A 14 9.26 -18.54 -5.99
CA ARG A 14 10.55 -18.01 -6.43
C ARG A 14 10.73 -16.53 -6.07
N ILE A 15 9.72 -15.70 -6.30
CA ILE A 15 9.79 -14.26 -6.03
C ILE A 15 9.86 -13.99 -4.52
N LEU A 16 9.10 -14.73 -3.70
CA LEU A 16 9.24 -14.67 -2.25
C LEU A 16 10.58 -15.22 -1.75
N GLY A 17 11.16 -16.21 -2.44
CA GLY A 17 12.53 -16.63 -2.19
C GLY A 17 13.54 -15.47 -2.33
N ILE A 18 13.32 -14.58 -3.29
CA ILE A 18 14.13 -13.36 -3.43
C ILE A 18 13.87 -12.40 -2.25
N TYR A 19 12.60 -12.19 -1.86
CA TYR A 19 12.26 -11.39 -0.67
C TYR A 19 12.99 -11.86 0.58
N ASN A 20 13.09 -13.18 0.77
CA ASN A 20 13.68 -13.79 1.96
C ASN A 20 15.22 -13.90 1.90
N SER A 21 15.83 -13.61 0.74
CA SER A 21 17.28 -13.61 0.58
C SER A 21 17.96 -12.39 1.21
N ASN A 22 19.29 -12.39 1.28
CA ASN A 22 20.07 -11.25 1.80
C ASN A 22 19.84 -9.96 1.00
N LYS A 23 19.38 -10.06 -0.26
CA LYS A 23 19.10 -8.89 -1.12
C LYS A 23 18.10 -7.92 -0.48
N TYR A 24 17.12 -8.41 0.27
CA TYR A 24 16.09 -7.59 0.91
C TYR A 24 16.20 -7.58 2.45
N GLU A 25 17.31 -8.05 3.02
CA GLU A 25 17.51 -8.09 4.47
C GLU A 25 17.31 -6.72 5.12
N ASN A 26 17.95 -5.68 4.56
CA ASN A 26 17.79 -4.32 5.06
C ASN A 26 16.33 -3.83 5.01
N TYR A 27 15.60 -4.15 3.93
CA TYR A 27 14.18 -3.81 3.80
C TYR A 27 13.35 -4.51 4.88
N ARG A 28 13.57 -5.81 5.10
CA ARG A 28 12.85 -6.59 6.11
C ARG A 28 13.12 -6.07 7.53
N GLU A 29 14.36 -5.72 7.86
CA GLU A 29 14.68 -5.15 9.16
C GLU A 29 14.03 -3.79 9.39
N GLN A 30 13.98 -2.92 8.37
CA GLN A 30 13.24 -1.66 8.45
C GLN A 30 11.73 -1.90 8.60
N GLU A 31 11.15 -2.84 7.85
CA GLU A 31 9.73 -3.19 7.94
C GLU A 31 9.33 -3.68 9.34
N LYS A 32 10.15 -4.50 9.98
CA LYS A 32 9.95 -4.90 11.40
C LYS A 32 9.88 -3.71 12.34
N VAL A 33 10.70 -2.68 12.12
CA VAL A 33 10.63 -1.44 12.91
C VAL A 33 9.31 -0.72 12.69
N ILE A 34 8.79 -0.68 11.46
CA ILE A 34 7.45 -0.13 11.16
C ILE A 34 6.39 -0.90 11.95
N GLU A 35 6.41 -2.23 11.87
CA GLU A 35 5.42 -3.08 12.56
C GLU A 35 5.43 -2.86 14.07
N ASN A 36 6.61 -2.70 14.67
CA ASN A 36 6.74 -2.39 16.09
C ASN A 36 6.13 -1.02 16.45
N ILE A 37 6.36 0.01 15.63
CA ILE A 37 5.81 1.36 15.85
C ILE A 37 4.29 1.40 15.67
N PHE A 38 3.74 0.60 14.75
CA PHE A 38 2.30 0.57 14.50
C PHE A 38 1.52 -0.34 15.45
N SER A 39 2.15 -1.40 15.97
CA SER A 39 1.55 -2.32 16.96
C SER A 39 1.48 -1.75 18.37
N SER A 40 2.35 -0.80 18.73
CA SER A 40 2.25 -0.12 20.02
C SER A 40 0.98 0.76 20.05
N GLU A 41 0.01 0.34 20.86
CA GLU A 41 -1.05 1.22 21.35
C GLU A 41 -0.36 2.27 22.23
N ASP A 42 -0.33 3.49 21.70
CA ASP A 42 0.02 4.70 22.43
C ASP A 42 1.35 4.70 23.20
N ILE A 43 2.44 4.82 22.42
CA ILE A 43 3.83 5.06 22.86
C ILE A 43 3.95 6.14 23.94
N PHE A 44 2.96 7.03 24.05
CA PHE A 44 2.99 8.19 24.92
C PHE A 44 1.86 8.25 25.97
N GLU A 45 0.89 7.33 26.05
CA GLU A 45 -0.25 7.49 26.99
C GLU A 45 0.10 7.28 28.47
N ARG A 46 -0.49 8.12 29.34
CA ARG A 46 -0.56 7.94 30.81
C ARG A 46 -1.96 8.36 31.26
N ALA A 47 -2.55 7.62 32.19
CA ALA A 47 -3.98 7.71 32.53
C ALA A 47 -4.46 9.05 33.14
N ASP A 48 -3.55 9.93 33.59
CA ASP A 48 -3.88 11.10 34.43
C ASP A 48 -3.69 12.47 33.72
N GLU A 49 -4.02 12.58 32.43
CA GLU A 49 -3.66 13.74 31.63
C GLU A 49 -4.85 14.56 31.08
N THR A 50 -4.64 15.87 30.94
CA THR A 50 -5.67 16.78 30.41
C THR A 50 -5.95 16.54 28.93
N GLN A 51 -7.14 16.94 28.46
CA GLN A 51 -7.56 16.77 27.06
C GLN A 51 -6.58 17.40 26.04
N GLN A 52 -5.95 18.52 26.39
CA GLN A 52 -4.96 19.17 25.53
C GLN A 52 -3.65 18.36 25.46
N ILE A 53 -3.19 17.82 26.58
CA ILE A 53 -2.00 16.95 26.63
C ILE A 53 -2.26 15.67 25.82
N GLN A 54 -3.45 15.08 25.95
CA GLN A 54 -3.84 13.92 25.16
C GLN A 54 -3.78 14.21 23.65
N LYS A 55 -4.32 15.36 23.22
CA LYS A 55 -4.28 15.77 21.81
C LYS A 55 -2.85 15.98 21.29
N ASP A 56 -1.99 16.61 22.08
CA ASP A 56 -0.59 16.83 21.70
C ASP A 56 0.19 15.52 21.60
N LYS A 57 -0.08 14.55 22.48
CA LYS A 57 0.48 13.20 22.40
C LYS A 57 -0.03 12.41 21.21
N THR A 58 -1.33 12.50 20.90
CA THR A 58 -1.88 11.91 19.67
C THR A 58 -1.16 12.49 18.45
N LEU A 59 -0.96 13.81 18.40
CA LEU A 59 -0.21 14.44 17.31
C LEU A 59 1.24 13.92 17.24
N GLN A 60 1.94 13.80 18.35
CA GLN A 60 3.31 13.27 18.39
C GLN A 60 3.39 11.81 17.92
N ASN A 61 2.45 10.96 18.37
CA ASN A 61 2.35 9.56 17.94
C ASN A 61 2.09 9.47 16.43
N VAL A 62 1.09 10.20 15.94
CA VAL A 62 0.76 10.25 14.52
C VAL A 62 1.94 10.80 13.71
N LEU A 63 2.63 11.84 14.19
CA LEU A 63 3.78 12.43 13.52
C LEU A 63 4.95 11.46 13.39
N LEU A 64 5.24 10.66 14.44
CA LEU A 64 6.21 9.58 14.38
C LEU A 64 5.83 8.57 13.29
N LYS A 65 4.59 8.07 13.32
CA LYS A 65 4.08 7.11 12.32
C LYS A 65 4.16 7.63 10.89
N VAL A 66 3.78 8.90 10.66
CA VAL A 66 3.88 9.54 9.34
C VAL A 66 5.33 9.68 8.89
N SER A 67 6.23 10.12 9.79
CA SER A 67 7.63 10.36 9.46
C SER A 67 8.35 9.07 9.08
N VAL A 68 8.14 8.00 9.84
CA VAL A 68 8.79 6.71 9.58
C VAL A 68 8.22 6.08 8.30
N LEU A 69 6.91 6.14 8.05
CA LEU A 69 6.34 5.66 6.79
C LEU A 69 6.83 6.45 5.56
N ASP A 70 6.92 7.79 5.64
CA ASP A 70 7.42 8.58 4.53
C ASP A 70 8.88 8.24 4.22
N SER A 71 9.69 8.03 5.26
CA SER A 71 11.08 7.59 5.12
C SER A 71 11.18 6.21 4.48
N PHE A 72 10.43 5.22 4.98
CA PHE A 72 10.52 3.84 4.53
C PHE A 72 10.02 3.65 3.09
N TYR A 73 8.86 4.23 2.75
CA TYR A 73 8.27 4.06 1.43
C TYR A 73 8.60 5.18 0.44
N SER A 74 9.38 6.19 0.84
CA SER A 74 9.65 7.38 0.03
C SER A 74 8.36 8.00 -0.53
N THR A 75 7.34 8.20 0.33
CA THR A 75 6.02 8.68 -0.12
C THR A 75 6.02 10.12 -0.65
N ASN A 76 7.16 10.80 -0.55
CA ASN A 76 7.45 12.12 -1.08
C ASN A 76 6.61 13.23 -0.43
N LEU A 77 6.16 13.05 0.82
CA LEU A 77 5.44 14.09 1.55
C LEU A 77 6.32 15.33 1.76
N THR A 78 7.63 15.13 1.94
CA THR A 78 8.64 16.20 2.06
C THR A 78 8.76 17.08 0.82
N ARG A 79 8.25 16.67 -0.35
CA ARG A 79 8.18 17.53 -1.55
C ARG A 79 7.09 18.61 -1.45
N SER A 80 6.23 18.53 -0.43
CA SER A 80 5.30 19.58 -0.04
C SER A 80 5.83 20.32 1.18
N LYS A 81 5.66 21.64 1.21
CA LYS A 81 6.06 22.46 2.36
C LYS A 81 5.31 21.99 3.61
N PHE A 82 6.07 21.48 4.58
CA PHE A 82 5.56 20.86 5.82
C PHE A 82 4.63 19.65 5.59
N GLY A 83 4.81 18.90 4.50
CA GLY A 83 3.89 17.81 4.14
C GLY A 83 3.70 16.76 5.23
N VAL A 84 4.78 16.30 5.86
CA VAL A 84 4.74 15.35 7.00
C VAL A 84 3.87 15.89 8.14
N TYR A 85 4.13 17.13 8.58
CA TYR A 85 3.36 17.75 9.66
C TYR A 85 1.89 18.00 9.27
N LYS A 86 1.61 18.46 8.05
CA LYS A 86 0.25 18.69 7.56
C LYS A 86 -0.57 17.40 7.56
N VAL A 87 0.01 16.30 7.08
CA VAL A 87 -0.66 14.99 7.09
C VAL A 87 -0.88 14.50 8.52
N ALA A 88 0.12 14.63 9.40
CA ALA A 88 -0.03 14.23 10.80
C ALA A 88 -1.12 15.02 11.52
N LYS A 89 -1.17 16.34 11.31
CA LYS A 89 -2.21 17.21 11.85
C LYS A 89 -3.61 16.81 11.34
N HIS A 90 -3.74 16.57 10.04
CA HIS A 90 -5.00 16.13 9.42
C HIS A 90 -5.50 14.81 10.02
N ILE A 91 -4.63 13.79 10.17
CA ILE A 91 -5.01 12.52 10.79
C ILE A 91 -5.39 12.70 12.26
N THR A 92 -4.70 13.56 12.99
CA THR A 92 -5.03 13.88 14.39
C THR A 92 -6.41 14.52 14.52
N GLU A 93 -6.77 15.41 13.60
CA GLU A 93 -8.11 16.01 13.53
C GLU A 93 -9.18 14.97 13.17
N LEU A 94 -8.88 14.04 12.25
CA LEU A 94 -9.77 12.91 11.96
C LEU A 94 -9.94 12.00 13.17
N GLU A 95 -8.90 11.79 13.97
CA GLU A 95 -8.99 11.00 15.19
C GLU A 95 -9.93 11.66 16.19
N SER A 96 -9.71 12.93 16.49
CA SER A 96 -10.55 13.68 17.45
C SER A 96 -12.02 13.75 17.04
N ASN A 97 -12.32 13.86 15.74
CA ASN A 97 -13.69 14.08 15.26
C ASN A 97 -14.42 12.82 14.81
N LYS A 98 -13.68 11.77 14.43
CA LYS A 98 -14.24 10.62 13.69
C LYS A 98 -13.70 9.27 14.11
N GLN A 99 -12.80 9.20 15.12
CA GLN A 99 -12.21 7.96 15.63
C GLN A 99 -11.60 7.13 14.49
N ILE A 100 -10.76 7.78 13.66
CA ILE A 100 -10.26 7.19 12.41
C ILE A 100 -9.45 5.91 12.65
N HIS A 101 -8.68 5.84 13.73
CA HIS A 101 -7.89 4.64 14.04
C HIS A 101 -8.79 3.46 14.42
N GLN A 102 -9.85 3.69 15.20
CA GLN A 102 -10.82 2.63 15.51
C GLN A 102 -11.52 2.13 14.25
N LYS A 103 -11.89 3.03 13.33
CA LYS A 103 -12.46 2.65 12.03
C LYS A 103 -11.51 1.79 11.21
N ILE A 104 -10.22 2.14 11.16
CA ILE A 104 -9.21 1.31 10.47
C ILE A 104 -9.12 -0.08 11.11
N ARG A 105 -9.02 -0.16 12.45
CA ARG A 105 -8.88 -1.43 13.18
C ARG A 105 -10.10 -2.35 13.02
N ASN A 106 -11.31 -1.78 12.99
CA ASN A 106 -12.55 -2.53 12.86
C ASN A 106 -12.93 -2.87 11.42
N ALA A 107 -12.27 -2.25 10.43
CA ALA A 107 -12.59 -2.49 9.03
C ALA A 107 -12.32 -3.93 8.63
N THR A 108 -13.07 -4.41 7.63
CA THR A 108 -12.99 -5.77 7.12
C THR A 108 -12.84 -5.77 5.60
N LEU A 109 -12.16 -6.78 5.05
CA LEU A 109 -11.90 -6.86 3.60
C LEU A 109 -13.20 -6.95 2.76
N GLN A 110 -14.30 -7.42 3.36
CA GLN A 110 -15.58 -7.63 2.69
C GLN A 110 -16.28 -6.32 2.30
N ASN A 111 -15.89 -5.17 2.87
CA ASN A 111 -16.55 -3.88 2.62
C ASN A 111 -15.62 -2.87 1.93
N TYR A 112 -15.41 -3.04 0.62
CA TYR A 112 -14.54 -2.13 -0.14
C TYR A 112 -14.98 -0.66 -0.12
N ASN A 113 -16.28 -0.37 0.06
CA ASN A 113 -16.75 1.01 0.12
C ASN A 113 -16.31 1.71 1.40
N GLU A 114 -16.33 0.99 2.53
CA GLU A 114 -15.80 1.47 3.80
C GLU A 114 -14.29 1.67 3.72
N LEU A 115 -13.54 0.69 3.19
CA LEU A 115 -12.09 0.80 3.03
C LEU A 115 -11.70 2.00 2.15
N LYS A 116 -12.42 2.19 1.04
CA LYS A 116 -12.29 3.35 0.15
C LYS A 116 -12.56 4.66 0.88
N ASP A 117 -13.63 4.74 1.67
CA ASP A 117 -13.98 5.96 2.40
C ASP A 117 -12.92 6.31 3.46
N ILE A 118 -12.43 5.33 4.21
CA ILE A 118 -11.36 5.52 5.19
C ILE A 118 -10.08 6.03 4.52
N VAL A 119 -9.63 5.38 3.44
CA VAL A 119 -8.45 5.81 2.67
C VAL A 119 -8.65 7.21 2.10
N LYS A 120 -9.83 7.51 1.55
CA LYS A 120 -10.16 8.83 1.00
C LYS A 120 -10.11 9.92 2.08
N GLN A 121 -10.62 9.66 3.27
CA GLN A 121 -10.57 10.63 4.38
C GLN A 121 -9.13 10.99 4.73
N ILE A 122 -8.24 10.01 4.84
CA ILE A 122 -6.81 10.24 5.13
C ILE A 122 -6.10 10.93 3.95
N ALA A 123 -6.38 10.49 2.71
CA ALA A 123 -5.75 11.02 1.51
C ALA A 123 -6.13 12.48 1.21
N LYS A 124 -7.31 12.95 1.62
CA LYS A 124 -7.81 14.30 1.31
C LYS A 124 -7.20 15.40 2.19
N CYS A 125 -5.88 15.49 2.17
CA CYS A 125 -5.09 16.47 2.92
C CYS A 125 -4.77 17.75 2.12
N ASN A 126 -5.03 17.76 0.80
CA ASN A 126 -4.81 18.91 -0.10
C ASN A 126 -3.40 19.53 0.04
N LEU A 127 -2.36 18.70 -0.08
CA LEU A 127 -0.98 19.17 0.03
C LEU A 127 -0.59 20.02 -1.19
N GLU A 128 0.12 21.11 -0.95
CA GLU A 128 0.62 21.97 -2.01
C GLU A 128 2.01 21.52 -2.44
N LYS A 129 2.21 21.36 -3.75
CA LYS A 129 3.51 21.06 -4.33
C LYS A 129 3.81 22.09 -5.43
N THR A 130 4.99 22.71 -5.35
CA THR A 130 5.45 23.63 -6.39
C THR A 130 6.24 22.86 -7.45
N ILE A 131 5.84 23.00 -8.71
CA ILE A 131 6.53 22.45 -9.88
C ILE A 131 6.65 23.55 -10.92
N LYS A 132 7.89 23.92 -11.31
CA LYS A 132 8.14 24.96 -12.33
C LYS A 132 7.30 26.23 -12.06
N ASP A 133 7.40 26.74 -10.83
CA ASP A 133 6.69 27.93 -10.33
C ASP A 133 5.15 27.87 -10.31
N LYS A 134 4.57 26.70 -10.54
CA LYS A 134 3.13 26.45 -10.39
C LYS A 134 2.84 25.63 -9.13
N VAL A 135 1.92 26.10 -8.31
CA VAL A 135 1.39 25.34 -7.18
C VAL A 135 0.31 24.40 -7.68
N ILE A 136 0.48 23.11 -7.39
CA ILE A 136 -0.54 22.09 -7.62
C ILE A 136 -0.95 21.46 -6.29
N ILE A 137 -2.20 21.01 -6.22
CA ILE A 137 -2.70 20.27 -5.06
C ILE A 137 -2.51 18.77 -5.32
N ILE A 138 -1.89 18.09 -4.38
CA ILE A 138 -1.68 16.64 -4.38
C ILE A 138 -2.31 16.04 -3.13
N ASN A 139 -2.92 14.88 -3.31
CA ASN A 139 -3.46 14.09 -2.21
C ASN A 139 -2.56 12.86 -2.02
N PRO A 140 -2.05 12.60 -0.79
CA PRO A 140 -1.13 11.51 -0.52
C PRO A 140 -1.82 10.13 -0.48
N TYR A 141 -2.45 9.73 -1.59
CA TYR A 141 -3.18 8.46 -1.71
C TYR A 141 -2.33 7.22 -1.40
N SER A 142 -1.14 7.11 -2.01
CA SER A 142 -0.21 6.00 -1.75
C SER A 142 0.13 5.89 -0.26
N PHE A 143 0.43 7.02 0.39
CA PHE A 143 0.65 7.09 1.82
C PHE A 143 -0.57 6.64 2.62
N ALA A 144 -1.78 7.12 2.27
CA ALA A 144 -3.00 6.77 2.99
C ALA A 144 -3.25 5.25 3.00
N THR A 145 -3.03 4.57 1.86
CA THR A 145 -3.17 3.10 1.82
C THR A 145 -2.14 2.38 2.70
N LYS A 146 -0.89 2.86 2.75
CA LYS A 146 0.17 2.33 3.61
C LYS A 146 -0.14 2.56 5.08
N TYR A 147 -0.61 3.74 5.42
CA TYR A 147 -1.03 4.08 6.78
C TYR A 147 -2.14 3.14 7.26
N CYS A 148 -3.20 2.94 6.46
CA CYS A 148 -4.26 2.00 6.81
C CYS A 148 -3.76 0.56 6.91
N PHE A 149 -2.92 0.11 5.97
CA PHE A 149 -2.36 -1.24 5.97
C PHE A 149 -1.60 -1.54 7.26
N HIS A 150 -0.71 -0.65 7.69
CA HIS A 150 0.10 -0.88 8.89
C HIS A 150 -0.72 -0.87 10.19
N HIS A 151 -1.91 -0.27 10.20
CA HIS A 151 -2.86 -0.36 11.31
C HIS A 151 -3.80 -1.57 11.24
N ASN A 152 -4.11 -2.08 10.03
CA ASN A 152 -4.93 -3.27 9.81
C ASN A 152 -4.60 -3.96 8.48
N GLN A 153 -3.67 -4.91 8.55
CA GLN A 153 -3.16 -5.63 7.38
C GLN A 153 -4.16 -6.62 6.80
N ASN A 154 -5.14 -7.07 7.59
CA ASN A 154 -6.15 -8.01 7.13
C ASN A 154 -7.16 -7.35 6.19
N ALA A 155 -7.50 -6.08 6.46
CA ALA A 155 -8.53 -5.36 5.71
C ALA A 155 -7.97 -4.54 4.54
N PHE A 156 -6.83 -3.88 4.69
CA PHE A 156 -6.31 -2.96 3.68
C PHE A 156 -5.24 -3.60 2.80
N ARG A 157 -4.98 -2.97 1.65
CA ARG A 157 -3.90 -3.32 0.70
C ARG A 157 -3.08 -2.08 0.37
N ILE A 158 -1.77 -2.24 0.20
CA ILE A 158 -0.89 -1.12 -0.14
C ILE A 158 -1.05 -0.80 -1.62
N TYR A 159 -1.39 0.45 -1.93
CA TYR A 159 -1.21 0.94 -3.29
C TYR A 159 0.25 1.30 -3.51
N ASP A 160 0.86 0.68 -4.53
CA ASP A 160 2.18 1.01 -5.05
C ASP A 160 2.15 1.00 -6.60
N SER A 161 3.01 1.81 -7.23
CA SER A 161 3.11 1.83 -8.70
C SER A 161 3.57 0.49 -9.27
N PHE A 162 4.47 -0.23 -8.59
CA PHE A 162 4.95 -1.53 -9.03
C PHE A 162 3.82 -2.57 -8.97
N VAL A 163 3.06 -2.59 -7.88
CA VAL A 163 1.88 -3.47 -7.73
C VAL A 163 0.86 -3.20 -8.84
N ARG A 164 0.52 -1.92 -9.09
CA ARG A 164 -0.36 -1.52 -10.19
C ARG A 164 0.16 -2.02 -11.54
N GLU A 165 1.45 -1.85 -11.82
CA GLU A 165 2.07 -2.26 -13.08
C GLU A 165 2.00 -3.77 -13.28
N VAL A 166 2.20 -4.55 -12.22
CA VAL A 166 2.01 -6.00 -12.25
C VAL A 166 0.56 -6.36 -12.56
N LEU A 167 -0.42 -5.79 -11.85
CA LEU A 167 -1.84 -6.07 -12.12
C LEU A 167 -2.22 -5.75 -13.58
N VAL A 168 -1.81 -4.58 -14.08
CA VAL A 168 -2.05 -4.17 -15.48
C VAL A 168 -1.36 -5.11 -16.47
N PHE A 169 -0.12 -5.52 -16.19
CA PHE A 169 0.65 -6.40 -17.05
C PHE A 169 0.04 -7.81 -17.10
N PHE A 170 -0.30 -8.42 -15.97
CA PHE A 170 -0.93 -9.74 -15.96
C PHE A 170 -2.33 -9.73 -16.60
N ASN A 171 -3.09 -8.63 -16.44
CA ASN A 171 -4.43 -8.53 -17.01
C ASN A 171 -4.44 -8.20 -18.51
N ASN A 172 -3.72 -7.14 -18.92
CA ASN A 172 -3.78 -6.55 -20.26
C ASN A 172 -2.58 -6.87 -21.14
N GLY A 173 -1.50 -7.37 -20.55
CA GLY A 173 -0.20 -7.47 -21.19
C GLY A 173 -0.19 -8.44 -22.36
N LYS A 174 0.89 -8.39 -23.12
CA LYS A 174 1.22 -9.41 -24.12
C LYS A 174 2.49 -10.10 -23.67
N SER A 175 2.61 -11.39 -23.97
CA SER A 175 3.89 -12.04 -23.77
C SER A 175 4.93 -11.45 -24.71
N ASP A 176 5.96 -10.81 -24.16
CA ASP A 176 7.06 -10.23 -24.93
C ASP A 176 8.44 -10.54 -24.31
N LYS A 177 9.51 -9.97 -24.88
CA LYS A 177 10.89 -10.20 -24.42
C LYS A 177 11.12 -9.77 -22.96
N SER A 178 10.32 -8.85 -22.43
CA SER A 178 10.40 -8.44 -21.02
C SER A 178 9.93 -9.53 -20.06
N ASN A 179 9.10 -10.48 -20.52
CA ASN A 179 8.71 -11.66 -19.75
C ASN A 179 9.88 -12.64 -19.61
N ALA A 180 10.64 -12.81 -20.69
CA ALA A 180 11.77 -13.74 -20.76
C ALA A 180 12.91 -13.30 -19.83
N LYS A 181 13.18 -12.00 -19.70
CA LYS A 181 14.20 -11.47 -18.77
C LYS A 181 13.96 -11.89 -17.32
N PHE A 182 12.70 -12.05 -16.91
CA PHE A 182 12.32 -12.40 -15.53
C PHE A 182 11.68 -13.78 -15.43
N ASN A 183 11.81 -14.61 -16.47
CA ASN A 183 11.25 -15.95 -16.54
C ASN A 183 9.78 -15.99 -16.08
N ILE A 184 8.96 -15.03 -16.52
CA ILE A 184 7.52 -15.01 -16.28
C ILE A 184 6.87 -15.86 -17.39
N PRO A 185 6.18 -16.97 -17.05
CA PRO A 185 5.53 -17.81 -18.05
C PRO A 185 4.52 -17.00 -18.87
N SER A 186 4.63 -17.08 -20.20
CA SER A 186 3.80 -16.34 -21.16
C SER A 186 2.30 -16.50 -20.91
N LYS A 187 1.87 -17.71 -20.51
CA LYS A 187 0.48 -18.07 -20.21
C LYS A 187 -0.11 -17.40 -18.97
N LEU A 188 0.70 -16.77 -18.13
CA LEU A 188 0.23 -16.01 -16.97
C LEU A 188 -0.02 -14.53 -17.31
N VAL A 189 0.20 -14.10 -18.55
CA VAL A 189 0.16 -12.67 -18.92
C VAL A 189 -0.91 -12.46 -19.99
N GLY A 190 -1.68 -11.39 -19.85
CA GLY A 190 -2.77 -11.07 -20.77
C GLY A 190 -3.98 -11.98 -20.60
N THR A 191 -4.21 -12.48 -19.38
CA THR A 191 -5.27 -13.47 -19.10
C THR A 191 -6.66 -12.84 -18.99
N ASN A 192 -6.75 -11.50 -18.95
CA ASN A 192 -7.98 -10.77 -18.65
C ASN A 192 -8.67 -11.30 -17.36
N PHE A 193 -7.88 -11.61 -16.32
CA PHE A 193 -8.40 -12.14 -15.06
C PHE A 193 -9.47 -11.25 -14.42
N TYR A 194 -9.43 -9.94 -14.67
CA TYR A 194 -10.37 -8.97 -14.14
C TYR A 194 -11.67 -8.86 -14.96
N GLY A 195 -11.76 -9.53 -16.12
CA GLY A 195 -12.91 -9.48 -17.02
C GLY A 195 -12.98 -8.21 -17.90
N LYS A 196 -12.21 -7.17 -17.60
CA LYS A 196 -12.03 -5.99 -18.46
C LYS A 196 -10.61 -5.46 -18.40
N LYS A 197 -10.26 -4.57 -19.33
CA LYS A 197 -8.97 -3.86 -19.33
C LYS A 197 -8.82 -3.01 -18.06
N LEU A 198 -7.71 -3.18 -17.35
CA LEU A 198 -7.34 -2.35 -16.20
C LEU A 198 -6.58 -1.11 -16.66
N THR A 199 -6.99 0.09 -16.25
CA THR A 199 -6.28 1.33 -16.60
C THR A 199 -5.56 1.96 -15.40
N ASN A 200 -4.50 2.72 -15.67
CA ASN A 200 -3.80 3.46 -14.61
C ASN A 200 -4.73 4.41 -13.85
N LYS A 201 -5.71 5.01 -14.54
CA LYS A 201 -6.68 5.94 -13.94
C LYS A 201 -7.57 5.24 -12.91
N GLU A 202 -8.03 4.02 -13.22
CA GLU A 202 -8.90 3.23 -12.33
C GLU A 202 -8.18 2.70 -11.09
N LEU A 203 -6.85 2.61 -11.11
CA LEU A 203 -6.08 2.04 -9.99
C LEU A 203 -5.34 3.11 -9.16
N LYS A 204 -5.08 4.30 -9.72
CA LYS A 204 -4.26 5.37 -9.12
C LYS A 204 -5.12 6.50 -8.50
N ASP A 205 -6.25 6.19 -7.90
CA ASP A 205 -7.08 7.20 -7.23
C ASP A 205 -7.74 6.62 -5.97
N TYR A 206 -7.85 7.42 -4.91
CA TYR A 206 -8.58 7.03 -3.71
C TYR A 206 -10.09 6.86 -4.00
N ASP A 207 -10.63 7.59 -5.00
CA ASP A 207 -12.03 7.46 -5.40
C ASP A 207 -12.33 6.11 -6.07
N THR A 208 -11.28 5.41 -6.53
CA THR A 208 -11.37 4.10 -7.17
C THR A 208 -10.61 3.02 -6.40
N TYR A 209 -10.30 3.23 -5.12
CA TYR A 209 -9.57 2.25 -4.31
C TYR A 209 -10.27 0.88 -4.26
N ASN A 210 -11.60 0.86 -4.29
CA ASN A 210 -12.38 -0.38 -4.41
C ASN A 210 -12.05 -1.19 -5.67
N THR A 211 -11.77 -0.52 -6.79
CA THR A 211 -11.35 -1.18 -8.05
C THR A 211 -9.97 -1.80 -7.90
N PHE A 212 -9.07 -1.13 -7.18
CA PHE A 212 -7.76 -1.69 -6.85
C PHE A 212 -7.84 -2.92 -5.95
N LEU A 213 -8.67 -2.87 -4.91
CA LEU A 213 -8.92 -4.02 -4.03
C LEU A 213 -9.52 -5.21 -4.81
N GLN A 214 -10.54 -4.96 -5.63
CA GLN A 214 -11.14 -5.96 -6.51
C GLN A 214 -10.11 -6.59 -7.46
N ALA A 215 -9.21 -5.78 -8.02
CA ALA A 215 -8.18 -6.29 -8.92
C ALA A 215 -7.19 -7.22 -8.20
N ILE A 216 -6.83 -6.94 -6.95
CA ILE A 216 -5.97 -7.83 -6.15
C ILE A 216 -6.70 -9.15 -5.84
N ASP A 217 -7.97 -9.08 -5.43
CA ASP A 217 -8.72 -10.28 -5.04
C ASP A 217 -9.03 -11.17 -6.25
N GLU A 218 -9.39 -10.59 -7.40
CA GLU A 218 -9.56 -11.36 -8.65
C GLU A 218 -8.23 -11.89 -9.18
N PHE A 219 -7.11 -11.18 -8.98
CA PHE A 219 -5.79 -11.71 -9.28
C PHE A 219 -5.50 -12.95 -8.42
N ALA A 220 -5.66 -12.83 -7.10
CA ALA A 220 -5.41 -13.92 -6.16
C ALA A 220 -6.28 -15.15 -6.50
N LYS A 221 -7.57 -14.95 -6.74
CA LYS A 221 -8.52 -16.00 -7.10
C LYS A 221 -8.17 -16.69 -8.44
N HIS A 222 -7.92 -15.89 -9.47
CA HIS A 222 -7.60 -16.41 -10.80
C HIS A 222 -6.37 -17.32 -10.78
N TYR A 223 -5.35 -16.95 -10.01
CA TYR A 223 -4.12 -17.70 -9.92
C TYR A 223 -4.03 -18.68 -8.73
N GLY A 224 -5.06 -18.76 -7.89
CA GLY A 224 -5.11 -19.68 -6.75
C GLY A 224 -4.21 -19.29 -5.57
N LEU A 225 -4.02 -17.99 -5.34
CA LEU A 225 -3.29 -17.39 -4.22
C LEU A 225 -4.24 -16.89 -3.11
N GLU A 226 -5.52 -17.29 -3.15
CA GLU A 226 -6.58 -16.82 -2.24
C GLU A 226 -6.36 -17.20 -0.76
N ASN A 227 -5.56 -18.22 -0.49
CA ASN A 227 -5.21 -18.65 0.86
C ASN A 227 -3.84 -18.14 1.33
N GLU A 228 -3.10 -17.42 0.47
CA GLU A 228 -1.82 -16.85 0.85
C GLU A 228 -2.02 -15.63 1.76
N ASN A 229 -1.05 -15.35 2.62
CA ASN A 229 -1.11 -14.18 3.47
C ASN A 229 -1.13 -12.90 2.62
N THR A 230 -1.96 -11.93 3.01
CA THR A 230 -2.04 -10.61 2.38
C THR A 230 -0.66 -9.94 2.24
N ARG A 231 0.17 -10.03 3.28
CA ARG A 231 1.49 -9.42 3.29
C ARG A 231 2.41 -10.06 2.25
N ASP A 232 2.44 -11.38 2.18
CA ASP A 232 3.23 -12.11 1.20
C ASP A 232 2.74 -11.85 -0.23
N LEU A 233 1.42 -11.73 -0.44
CA LEU A 233 0.87 -11.32 -1.73
C LEU A 233 1.32 -9.90 -2.13
N ASP A 234 1.34 -8.95 -1.19
CA ASP A 234 1.84 -7.59 -1.42
C ASP A 234 3.33 -7.59 -1.78
N HIS A 235 4.16 -8.28 -0.99
CA HIS A 235 5.59 -8.44 -1.26
C HIS A 235 5.85 -9.10 -2.61
N PHE A 236 5.11 -10.16 -2.93
CA PHE A 236 5.19 -10.82 -4.24
C PHE A 236 4.95 -9.83 -5.39
N LEU A 237 3.83 -9.08 -5.34
CA LEU A 237 3.47 -8.13 -6.39
C LEU A 237 4.49 -6.98 -6.48
N TRP A 238 4.93 -6.46 -5.33
CA TRP A 238 5.89 -5.37 -5.26
C TRP A 238 7.27 -5.76 -5.80
N ILE A 239 7.82 -6.90 -5.35
CA ILE A 239 9.13 -7.37 -5.80
C ILE A 239 9.09 -7.70 -7.28
N LEU A 240 8.04 -8.39 -7.74
CA LEU A 240 7.90 -8.72 -9.15
C LEU A 240 7.91 -7.45 -10.01
N GLY A 241 7.19 -6.41 -9.60
CA GLY A 241 7.16 -5.12 -10.31
C GLY A 241 8.50 -4.37 -10.23
N LYS A 242 9.10 -4.31 -9.04
CA LYS A 242 10.40 -3.65 -8.81
C LYS A 242 11.51 -4.31 -9.62
N GLU A 243 11.65 -5.63 -9.53
CA GLU A 243 12.63 -6.40 -10.31
C GLU A 243 12.41 -6.19 -11.80
N LYS A 244 11.14 -6.26 -12.27
CA LYS A 244 10.80 -6.03 -13.68
C LYS A 244 11.25 -4.65 -14.18
N SER A 245 11.14 -3.62 -13.35
CA SER A 245 11.52 -2.25 -13.69
C SER A 245 13.04 -2.02 -13.74
N GLY A 246 13.83 -2.91 -13.12
CA GLY A 246 15.29 -2.73 -12.99
C GLY A 246 15.68 -1.64 -11.99
N ALA A 247 14.79 -1.24 -11.09
CA ALA A 247 15.10 -0.28 -10.03
C ALA A 247 15.98 -0.93 -8.94
N GLU A 248 17.19 -0.40 -8.76
CA GLU A 248 18.08 -0.77 -7.64
C GLU A 248 17.58 -0.17 -6.31
N GLN A 249 18.06 -0.70 -5.17
CA GLN A 249 17.73 -0.19 -3.83
C GLN A 249 18.47 1.09 -3.51
#